data_AF-Q0RES6-F1
#
_entry.id   AF-Q0RES6-F1
#
_cell.length_a   1.000
_cell.length_b   1.000
_cell.length_c   1.000
_cell.angle_alpha   90.00
_cell.angle_beta   90.00
_cell.angle_gamma   90.00
#
_symmetry.space_group_name_H-M   'P 1'
#
loop_
_entity.id
_entity.type
_entity.pdbx_description
1 polymer ?
#
loop_
_entity_poly.entity_id
_entity_poly.type
_entity_poly.pdbx_seq_one_letter_code
_entity_poly.pdbx_strand_id
1 'polypeptide(L)' 'MVRQLVVADFWPMARKYAAHLGQGTLRPLGPGYWYGGPWLRVMLLSVVKEQ' A
#
# COMPACT_ATOMS: atom_id res chain seq x y z
N MET A 1 5.87 22.12 -2.33
CA MET A 1 6.06 21.28 -1.13
C MET A 1 5.50 19.91 -1.45
N VAL A 2 6.31 18.85 -1.45
CA VAL A 2 5.86 17.49 -1.80
C VAL A 2 5.19 16.86 -0.58
N ARG A 3 3.98 16.33 -0.72
CA ARG A 3 3.30 15.57 0.34
C ARG A 3 3.29 14.09 0.00
N GLN A 4 3.78 13.25 0.91
CA GLN A 4 3.80 11.81 0.76
C GLN A 4 2.84 11.16 1.77
N LEU A 5 1.98 10.27 1.28
CA LEU A 5 1.13 9.40 2.08
C LEU A 5 1.64 7.96 1.95
N VAL A 6 1.85 7.30 3.09
CA VAL A 6 2.28 5.90 3.16
C VAL A 6 1.28 5.10 3.98
N VAL A 7 0.76 4.00 3.42
CA VAL A 7 -0.22 3.12 4.08
C VAL A 7 0.27 1.68 3.99
N ALA A 8 0.35 0.98 5.11
CA ALA A 8 0.64 -0.45 5.16
C ALA A 8 -0.63 -1.21 5.55
N ASP A 9 -1.15 -2.03 4.64
CA ASP A 9 -2.41 -2.76 4.85
C ASP A 9 -2.39 -4.08 4.08
N PHE A 10 -3.33 -4.98 4.36
CA PHE A 10 -3.51 -6.18 3.57
C PHE A 10 -3.74 -5.83 2.10
N TRP A 11 -3.17 -6.63 1.22
CA TRP A 11 -3.24 -6.53 -0.23
C TRP A 11 -4.60 -6.05 -0.79
N PRO A 12 -5.76 -6.65 -0.41
CA PRO A 12 -7.01 -6.27 -1.03
C PRO A 12 -7.44 -4.86 -0.59
N MET A 13 -7.07 -4.43 0.61
CA MET A 13 -7.39 -3.12 1.15
C MET A 13 -6.47 -2.04 0.56
N ALA A 14 -5.16 -2.30 0.50
CA ALA A 14 -4.19 -1.41 -0.14
C ALA A 14 -4.55 -1.14 -1.63
N ARG A 15 -5.08 -2.15 -2.35
CA ARG A 15 -5.60 -1.96 -3.71
C ARG A 15 -6.81 -1.04 -3.78
N LYS A 16 -7.75 -1.14 -2.84
CA LYS A 16 -8.94 -0.26 -2.80
C LYS A 16 -8.52 1.19 -2.60
N TYR A 17 -7.55 1.45 -1.73
CA TYR A 17 -7.02 2.79 -1.53
C TYR A 17 -6.34 3.34 -2.78
N ALA A 18 -5.49 2.54 -3.44
CA ALA A 18 -4.84 2.95 -4.69
C ALA A 18 -5.86 3.28 -5.79
N ALA A 19 -6.91 2.44 -5.93
CA ALA A 19 -7.99 2.67 -6.89
C ALA A 19 -8.81 3.92 -6.57
N HIS A 20 -9.11 4.16 -5.29
CA HIS A 20 -9.86 5.35 -4.85
C HIS A 20 -9.07 6.65 -5.07
N LEU A 21 -7.76 6.62 -4.83
CA LEU A 21 -6.89 7.78 -5.00
C LEU A 21 -6.57 8.06 -6.47
N GLY A 22 -6.73 7.07 -7.36
CA GLY A 22 -6.36 7.16 -8.77
C GLY A 22 -4.85 7.26 -9.02
N GLN A 23 -4.05 7.14 -7.96
CA GLN A 23 -2.59 7.27 -7.97
C GLN A 23 -1.99 6.47 -6.81
N GLY A 24 -0.71 6.14 -6.93
CA GLY A 24 0.07 5.45 -5.90
C GLY A 24 0.72 4.16 -6.38
N THR A 25 1.84 3.83 -5.76
CA THR A 25 2.61 2.61 -6.04
C THR A 25 2.42 1.62 -4.91
N LEU A 26 1.99 0.40 -5.24
CA LEU A 26 1.91 -0.72 -4.31
C LEU A 26 3.23 -1.50 -4.32
N ARG A 27 3.79 -1.75 -3.14
CA ARG A 27 4.99 -2.55 -2.95
C ARG A 27 4.77 -3.59 -1.85
N PRO A 28 5.10 -4.87 -2.05
CA PRO A 28 5.05 -5.85 -0.97
C PRO A 28 6.09 -5.53 0.11
N LEU A 29 5.73 -5.73 1.38
CA LEU A 29 6.67 -5.58 2.52
C LEU A 29 7.59 -6.78 2.74
N GLY A 30 7.43 -7.83 1.93
CA GLY A 30 8.28 -9.02 1.97
C GLY A 30 7.76 -10.16 2.87
N PRO A 31 8.47 -11.30 2.93
CA PRO A 31 8.04 -12.52 3.62
C PRO A 31 7.82 -12.36 5.14
N GLY A 32 8.44 -11.37 5.78
CA GLY A 32 8.30 -11.14 7.22
C GLY A 32 6.98 -10.51 7.66
N TYR A 33 6.16 -9.99 6.74
CA TYR A 33 4.94 -9.23 7.03
C TYR A 33 3.65 -9.98 6.66
N TRP A 34 3.64 -11.31 6.86
CA TRP A 34 2.49 -12.16 6.53
C TRP A 34 1.66 -12.37 7.80
N TYR A 35 0.83 -11.39 8.13
CA TYR A 35 -0.10 -11.50 9.26
C TYR A 35 -1.26 -12.43 8.86
N GLY A 36 -1.21 -13.70 9.24
CA GLY A 36 -2.28 -14.68 8.96
C GLY A 36 -1.96 -15.73 7.88
N GLY A 37 -0.69 -15.91 7.52
CA GLY A 37 -0.25 -16.98 6.63
C GLY A 37 -0.27 -16.60 5.14
N PRO A 38 -0.20 -17.58 4.21
CA PRO A 38 0.11 -17.37 2.80
C PRO A 38 -0.73 -16.33 2.03
N TRP A 39 -1.91 -16.05 2.58
CA TRP A 39 -3.03 -15.40 1.91
C TRP A 39 -3.20 -13.93 2.31
N LEU A 40 -2.61 -13.50 3.43
CA LEU A 40 -2.75 -12.15 3.98
C LEU A 40 -1.42 -11.39 3.88
N ARG A 41 -0.99 -11.16 2.64
CA ARG A 41 0.19 -10.32 2.37
C ARG A 41 -0.11 -8.87 2.68
N VAL A 42 0.77 -8.22 3.44
CA VAL A 42 0.74 -6.77 3.64
C VAL A 42 1.46 -6.08 2.48
N MET A 43 0.83 -5.04 1.95
CA MET A 43 1.38 -4.15 0.94
C MET A 43 1.51 -2.73 1.49
N LEU A 44 2.57 -2.07 1.05
CA LEU A 44 2.82 -0.66 1.27
C LEU A 44 2.31 0.11 0.03
N LEU A 45 1.33 0.97 0.23
CA LEU A 45 0.92 1.98 -0.75
C LEU A 45 1.69 3.28 -0.46
N SER A 46 2.40 3.79 -1.46
CA SER A 46 3.01 5.12 -1.40
C SER A 46 2.37 6.03 -2.44
N VAL A 47 1.89 7.19 -2.01
CA VAL A 47 1.35 8.24 -2.87
C VAL A 47 2.16 9.51 -2.66
N VAL A 48 2.67 10.06 -3.75
CA VAL A 48 3.38 11.34 -3.74
C VAL A 48 2.51 12.34 -4.49
N LYS A 49 2.09 13.40 -3.82
CA LYS A 49 1.40 14.53 -4.45
C LYS A 49 2.37 15.69 -4.54
N GLU A 50 2.75 16.02 -5.77
CA GLU A 50 3.36 17.31 -6.10
C GLU A 50 2.22 18.31 -6.28
N GLN A 51 2.33 19.46 -5.61
CA GLN A 51 1.41 20.58 -5.75
C GLN A 51 1.87 21.48 -6.89
#